data_AF-A0A535W8H7-F1
#
_entry.id   AF-A0A535W8H7-F1
#
_cell.length_a   1.000
_cell.length_b   1.000
_cell.length_c   1.000
_cell.angle_alpha   90.00
_cell.angle_beta   90.00
_cell.angle_gamma   90.00
#
_symmetry.space_group_name_H-M   'P 1'
#
loop_
_entity.id
_entity.type
_entity.pdbx_description
1 polymer ?
#
loop_
_entity_poly.entity_id
_entity_poly.type
_entity_poly.pdbx_seq_one_letter_code
_entity_poly.pdbx_strand_id
1 'polypeptide(L)'
;MSTTQIAAALFELQQLDLELDRLVSEEQAVTNALQGNSGLQKMRAEYNIAQQHLRTGLQGQKEAEWALEELSQRLSAQEKRLYSGTVNNPKELYSLQQEVQRLRAQQNR
;
A
#
# COMPACT_ATOMS: atom_id res chain seq x y z
N MET A 1 -70.21 -1.52 -24.64
CA MET A 1 -69.71 -1.52 -23.24
C MET A 1 -70.29 -0.29 -22.55
N SER A 2 -70.77 -0.43 -21.32
CA SER A 2 -71.27 0.73 -20.55
C SER A 2 -70.11 1.67 -20.22
N THR A 3 -70.33 2.98 -20.22
CA THR A 3 -69.34 4.00 -19.80
C THR A 3 -68.76 3.70 -18.41
N THR A 4 -69.56 3.09 -17.54
CA THR A 4 -69.15 2.62 -16.20
C THR A 4 -68.09 1.52 -16.25
N GLN A 5 -68.14 0.62 -17.23
CA GLN A 5 -67.16 -0.46 -17.40
C GLN A 5 -65.81 0.09 -17.88
N ILE A 6 -65.85 1.11 -18.74
CA ILE A 6 -64.65 1.81 -19.22
C ILE A 6 -64.00 2.59 -18.08
N ALA A 7 -64.81 3.29 -17.26
CA ALA A 7 -64.31 4.03 -16.10
C ALA A 7 -63.66 3.11 -15.05
N ALA A 8 -64.24 1.93 -14.79
CA ALA A 8 -63.67 0.94 -13.88
C ALA A 8 -62.31 0.42 -14.38
N ALA A 9 -62.21 0.07 -15.67
CA ALA A 9 -60.95 -0.40 -16.26
C ALA A 9 -59.85 0.68 -16.25
N LEU A 10 -60.21 1.94 -16.51
CA LEU A 10 -59.25 3.06 -16.42
C LEU A 10 -58.79 3.32 -14.98
N PHE A 11 -59.67 3.13 -14.00
CA PHE A 11 -59.32 3.26 -12.59
C PHE A 11 -58.38 2.15 -12.13
N GLU A 12 -58.63 0.90 -12.54
CA GLU A 12 -57.71 -0.23 -12.27
C GLU A 12 -56.34 -0.01 -12.91
N LEU A 13 -56.30 0.49 -14.16
CA LEU A 13 -55.05 0.86 -14.82
C LEU A 13 -54.31 1.96 -14.05
N GLN A 14 -55.01 3.00 -13.62
CA GLN A 14 -54.41 4.08 -12.83
C GLN A 14 -53.83 3.59 -11.50
N GLN A 15 -54.49 2.63 -10.84
CA GLN A 15 -53.96 2.04 -9.61
C GLN A 15 -52.66 1.27 -9.87
N LEU A 16 -52.61 0.49 -10.95
CA LEU A 16 -51.41 -0.22 -11.38
C LEU A 16 -50.26 0.74 -11.72
N ASP A 17 -50.56 1.83 -12.43
CA ASP A 17 -49.56 2.85 -12.77
C ASP A 17 -48.96 3.50 -11.51
N LEU A 18 -49.80 3.84 -10.53
CA LEU A 18 -49.34 4.41 -9.25
C LEU A 18 -48.48 3.42 -8.44
N GLU A 19 -48.83 2.14 -8.47
CA GLU A 19 -48.06 1.10 -7.78
C GLU A 19 -46.72 0.86 -8.47
N LEU A 20 -46.69 0.90 -9.81
CA LEU A 20 -45.47 0.82 -10.59
C LEU A 20 -44.54 2.00 -10.30
N ASP A 21 -45.06 3.23 -10.31
CA ASP A 21 -44.30 4.43 -9.99
C ASP A 21 -43.68 4.36 -8.58
N ARG A 22 -44.45 3.85 -7.62
CA ARG A 22 -43.97 3.63 -6.25
C ARG A 22 -42.81 2.63 -6.21
N LEU A 23 -42.97 1.48 -6.86
CA LEU A 23 -41.95 0.43 -6.89
C LEU A 23 -40.66 0.91 -7.58
N VAL A 24 -40.78 1.64 -8.69
CA VAL A 24 -39.63 2.23 -9.40
C VAL A 24 -38.90 3.23 -8.49
N SER A 25 -39.63 4.06 -7.75
CA SER A 25 -39.03 5.00 -6.79
C SER A 25 -38.28 4.29 -5.66
N GLU A 26 -38.86 3.22 -5.11
CA GLU A 26 -38.22 2.38 -4.08
C GLU A 26 -36.96 1.69 -4.61
N GLU A 27 -37.02 1.11 -5.81
CA GLU A 27 -35.87 0.47 -6.46
C GLU A 27 -34.74 1.47 -6.67
N GLN A 28 -35.06 2.68 -7.15
CA GLN A 28 -34.06 3.72 -7.36
C GLN A 28 -33.43 4.18 -6.04
N ALA A 29 -34.22 4.31 -4.97
CA ALA A 29 -33.73 4.67 -3.65
C ALA A 29 -32.77 3.61 -3.08
N VAL A 30 -33.13 2.33 -3.20
CA VAL A 30 -32.26 1.21 -2.79
C VAL A 30 -31.00 1.15 -3.62
N THR A 31 -31.11 1.32 -4.94
CA THR A 31 -29.96 1.35 -5.86
C THR A 31 -28.99 2.48 -5.51
N ASN A 32 -29.50 3.67 -5.25
CA ASN A 32 -28.68 4.82 -4.83
C ASN A 32 -28.01 4.58 -3.47
N ALA A 33 -28.72 3.98 -2.52
CA ALA A 33 -28.16 3.63 -1.21
C ALA A 33 -27.03 2.59 -1.34
N LEU A 34 -27.16 1.61 -2.24
CA LEU A 34 -26.12 0.62 -2.53
C LEU A 34 -24.94 1.21 -3.31
N GLN A 35 -25.18 2.16 -4.21
CA GLN A 35 -24.14 2.91 -4.92
C GLN A 35 -23.40 3.91 -4.03
N GLY A 36 -23.99 4.33 -2.91
CA GLY A 36 -23.42 5.25 -1.91
C GLY A 36 -22.13 4.77 -1.22
N ASN A 37 -21.58 3.64 -1.65
CA ASN A 37 -20.36 3.07 -1.09
C ASN A 37 -19.06 3.69 -1.66
N SER A 38 -19.15 4.84 -2.33
CA SER A 38 -17.99 5.60 -2.83
C SER A 38 -17.00 5.95 -1.71
N GLY A 39 -17.51 6.19 -0.49
CA GLY A 39 -16.71 6.33 0.72
C GLY A 39 -15.87 5.09 1.02
N LEU A 40 -16.48 3.90 1.03
CA LEU A 40 -15.74 2.65 1.24
C LEU A 40 -14.78 2.34 0.09
N GLN A 41 -15.17 2.62 -1.15
CA GLN A 41 -14.28 2.46 -2.30
C GLN A 41 -13.04 3.35 -2.17
N LYS A 42 -13.24 4.62 -1.77
CA LYS A 42 -12.13 5.56 -1.52
C LYS A 42 -11.25 5.08 -0.36
N MET A 43 -11.85 4.73 0.78
CA MET A 43 -11.10 4.19 1.93
C MET A 43 -10.33 2.92 1.59
N ARG A 44 -10.90 2.05 0.75
CA ARG A 44 -10.24 0.83 0.30
C ARG A 44 -9.09 1.11 -0.66
N ALA A 45 -9.23 2.10 -1.53
CA ALA A 45 -8.15 2.57 -2.39
C ALA A 45 -7.00 3.16 -1.55
N GLU A 46 -7.30 4.02 -0.58
CA GLU A 46 -6.32 4.61 0.34
C GLU A 46 -5.62 3.52 1.18
N TYR A 47 -6.37 2.56 1.70
CA TYR A 47 -5.83 1.41 2.42
C TYR A 47 -4.83 0.61 1.55
N ASN A 48 -5.21 0.30 0.31
CA ASN A 48 -4.35 -0.45 -0.60
C ASN A 48 -3.05 0.31 -0.92
N ILE A 49 -3.13 1.63 -1.12
CA ILE A 49 -1.97 2.50 -1.34
C ILE A 49 -1.05 2.48 -0.10
N ALA A 50 -1.62 2.68 1.09
CA ALA A 50 -0.86 2.67 2.35
C ALA A 50 -0.19 1.30 2.57
N GLN A 51 -0.89 0.20 2.30
CA GLN A 51 -0.35 -1.15 2.40
C GLN A 51 0.82 -1.37 1.42
N GLN A 52 0.71 -0.85 0.20
CA GLN A 52 1.79 -0.95 -0.79
C GLN A 52 3.01 -0.13 -0.37
N HIS A 53 2.83 1.09 0.13
CA HIS A 53 3.93 1.88 0.68
C HIS A 53 4.62 1.19 1.85
N LEU A 54 3.84 0.60 2.77
CA LEU A 54 4.39 -0.16 3.89
C LEU A 54 5.23 -1.34 3.40
N ARG A 55 4.72 -2.11 2.42
CA ARG A 55 5.46 -3.26 1.89
C ARG A 55 6.78 -2.85 1.24
N THR A 56 6.76 -1.79 0.45
CA THR A 56 7.98 -1.25 -0.19
C THR A 56 8.96 -0.71 0.85
N GLY A 57 8.47 -0.01 1.88
CA GLY A 57 9.30 0.49 2.98
C GLY A 57 9.97 -0.63 3.77
N LEU A 58 9.23 -1.68 4.13
CA LEU A 58 9.78 -2.85 4.82
C LEU A 58 10.82 -3.59 3.98
N GLN A 59 10.58 -3.71 2.68
CA GLN A 59 11.56 -4.30 1.77
C GLN A 59 12.86 -3.48 1.73
N GLY A 60 12.76 -2.16 1.58
CA GLY A 60 13.91 -1.26 1.58
C GLY A 60 14.66 -1.26 2.92
N GLN A 61 13.93 -1.32 4.04
CA GLN A 61 14.53 -1.46 5.37
C GLN A 61 15.36 -2.74 5.46
N LYS A 62 14.79 -3.88 5.05
CA LYS A 62 15.46 -5.17 5.12
C LYS A 62 16.72 -5.22 4.25
N GLU A 63 16.66 -4.63 3.06
CA GLU A 63 17.83 -4.49 2.18
C GLU A 63 18.92 -3.62 2.81
N ALA A 64 18.55 -2.52 3.46
CA ALA A 64 19.50 -1.67 4.18
C ALA A 64 20.12 -2.38 5.39
N GLU A 65 19.34 -3.16 6.14
CA GLU A 65 19.82 -3.97 7.25
C GLU A 65 20.86 -5.01 6.78
N TRP A 66 20.60 -5.70 5.68
CA TRP A 66 21.56 -6.64 5.09
C TRP A 66 22.84 -5.95 4.61
N ALA A 67 22.72 -4.80 3.94
CA ALA A 67 23.90 -4.03 3.51
C ALA A 67 24.73 -3.55 4.71
N LEU A 68 24.08 -3.13 5.80
CA LEU A 68 24.74 -2.73 7.03
C LEU A 68 25.45 -3.91 7.71
N GLU A 69 24.83 -5.09 7.72
CA GLU A 69 25.44 -6.30 8.27
C GLU A 69 26.68 -6.70 7.48
N GLU A 70 26.60 -6.73 6.15
CA GLU A 70 27.75 -7.02 5.28
C GLU A 70 28.89 -6.02 5.52
N LEU A 71 28.57 -4.72 5.56
CA LEU A 71 29.55 -3.67 5.84
C LEU A 71 30.21 -3.85 7.20
N SER A 72 29.43 -4.20 8.22
CA SER A 72 29.92 -4.42 9.59
C SER A 72 30.84 -5.65 9.67
N GLN A 73 30.49 -6.74 8.99
CA GLN A 73 31.34 -7.92 8.89
C GLN A 73 32.67 -7.61 8.19
N ARG A 74 32.62 -6.90 7.06
CA ARG A 74 33.83 -6.48 6.32
C ARG A 74 34.70 -5.56 7.16
N LEU A 75 34.12 -4.59 7.84
CA LEU A 75 34.84 -3.69 8.73
C LEU A 75 35.53 -4.48 9.86
N SER A 76 34.81 -5.37 10.54
CA SER A 76 35.36 -6.20 11.61
C SER A 76 36.52 -7.08 11.12
N ALA A 77 36.42 -7.65 9.93
CA ALA A 77 37.49 -8.45 9.33
C ALA A 77 38.75 -7.61 9.05
N GLN A 78 38.60 -6.40 8.49
CA GLN A 78 39.72 -5.52 8.21
C GLN A 78 40.35 -4.94 9.48
N GLU A 79 39.55 -4.61 10.49
CA GLU A 79 40.06 -4.16 11.79
C GLU A 79 40.86 -5.25 12.49
N LYS A 80 40.36 -6.50 12.48
CA LYS A 80 41.14 -7.64 12.98
C LYS A 80 42.48 -7.77 12.27
N ARG A 81 42.54 -7.62 10.94
CA ARG A 81 43.79 -7.65 10.17
C ARG A 81 44.71 -6.47 10.46
N LEU A 82 44.16 -5.29 10.75
CA LEU A 82 44.93 -4.10 11.08
C LEU A 82 45.58 -4.23 12.46
N TYR A 83 44.86 -4.81 13.42
CA TYR A 83 45.32 -4.98 14.81
C TYR A 83 46.00 -6.31 15.10
N SER A 84 45.98 -7.29 14.19
CA SER A 84 46.63 -8.60 14.38
C SER A 84 48.15 -8.55 14.36
N GLY A 85 48.75 -7.46 13.89
CA GLY A 85 50.21 -7.34 13.73
C GLY A 85 50.77 -8.25 12.63
N THR A 86 49.93 -8.87 11.79
CA THR A 86 50.36 -9.79 10.73
C THR A 86 50.82 -9.07 9.45
N VAL A 87 50.50 -7.79 9.30
CA VAL A 87 50.87 -6.98 8.13
C VAL A 87 52.25 -6.34 8.38
N ASN A 88 53.27 -6.91 7.74
CA ASN A 88 54.66 -6.49 7.92
C ASN A 88 55.10 -5.37 6.96
N ASN A 89 54.33 -5.12 5.90
CA ASN A 89 54.65 -4.09 4.90
C ASN A 89 54.01 -2.74 5.28
N PRO A 90 54.81 -1.68 5.51
CA PRO A 90 54.29 -0.36 5.90
C PRO A 90 53.29 0.24 4.89
N LYS A 91 53.48 0.00 3.58
CA LYS A 91 52.57 0.50 2.55
C LYS A 91 51.22 -0.23 2.60
N GLU A 92 51.25 -1.54 2.86
CA GLU A 92 50.04 -2.35 2.99
C GLU A 92 49.25 -1.97 4.25
N LEU A 93 49.96 -1.73 5.36
CA LEU A 93 49.35 -1.28 6.61
C LEU A 93 48.65 0.08 6.45
N TYR A 94 49.29 1.03 5.76
CA TYR A 94 48.69 2.33 5.48
C TYR A 94 47.45 2.22 4.59
N SER A 95 47.49 1.41 3.53
CA SER A 95 46.33 1.13 2.69
C SER A 95 45.18 0.51 3.47
N LEU A 96 45.47 -0.45 4.35
CA LEU A 96 44.47 -1.10 5.20
C LEU A 96 43.83 -0.12 6.19
N GLN A 97 44.62 0.78 6.79
CA GLN A 97 44.12 1.84 7.66
C GLN A 97 43.17 2.79 6.92
N GLN A 98 43.51 3.20 5.69
CA GLN A 98 42.64 4.04 4.87
C GLN A 98 41.32 3.34 4.51
N GLU A 99 41.37 2.04 4.21
CA GLU A 99 40.18 1.26 3.88
C GLU A 99 39.22 1.15 5.08
N VAL A 100 39.74 0.85 6.28
CA VAL A 100 38.97 0.86 7.53
C VAL A 100 38.31 2.22 7.78
N GLN A 101 39.04 3.34 7.57
CA GLN A 101 38.48 4.68 7.73
C GLN A 101 37.35 4.96 6.73
N ARG A 102 37.48 4.52 5.48
CA ARG A 102 36.42 4.65 4.46
C ARG A 102 35.19 3.83 4.82
N LEU A 103 35.36 2.59 5.26
CA LEU A 103 34.26 1.72 5.67
C LEU A 103 33.53 2.28 6.90
N ARG A 104 34.24 2.83 7.89
CA ARG A 104 33.63 3.54 9.04
C ARG A 104 32.85 4.78 8.61
N ALA A 105 33.40 5.57 7.67
CA ALA A 105 32.70 6.72 7.12
C ALA A 105 31.44 6.33 6.34
N GLN A 106 31.45 5.16 5.70
CA GLN A 106 30.28 4.59 5.01
C GLN A 106 29.22 4.09 6.00
N GLN A 107 29.62 3.51 7.13
CA GLN A 107 28.71 2.98 8.16
C GLN A 107 27.99 4.09 8.93
N ASN A 108 28.63 5.25 9.12
CA ASN A 108 28.08 6.39 9.84
C ASN A 108 27.17 7.31 8.99
N ARG A 109 27.01 7.01 7.70
CA ARG A 109 26.14 7.76 6.78
C ARG A 109 24.79 7.08 6.69
#